data_AF-A0A423HCX6-F1
#
_entry.id   AF-A0A423HCX6-F1
#
_cell.length_a   1.000
_cell.length_b   1.000
_cell.length_c   1.000
_cell.angle_alpha   90.00
_cell.angle_beta   90.00
_cell.angle_gamma   90.00
#
_symmetry.space_group_name_H-M   'P 1'
#
loop_
_entity.id
_entity.type
_entity.pdbx_description
1 polymer ?
#
loop_
_entity_poly.entity_id
_entity_poly.type
_entity_poly.pdbx_seq_one_letter_code
_entity_poly.pdbx_strand_id
1 'polypeptide(L)'
;FESKDAMMLEAFKQLLGRRRDLIADMDTELTGEERRALVAAFYLSRKHRDSSDAACPIPASIGELGRLPESFRIALNEHLELMIAQLASSPEDTDKALADVALMVGGLALARALGPGDLSDRLLRAAKSAVR
;
A
#
# COMPACT_ATOMS: atom_id res chain seq x y z
N PHE A 1 19.36 15.53 -9.83
CA PHE A 1 18.08 15.36 -10.54
C PHE A 1 17.88 16.53 -11.49
N GLU A 2 17.26 16.28 -12.64
CA GLU A 2 17.04 17.28 -13.70
C GLU A 2 15.86 18.23 -13.40
N SER A 3 14.92 17.83 -12.53
CA SER A 3 13.83 18.67 -12.03
C SER A 3 13.33 18.18 -10.66
N LYS A 4 12.51 19.02 -10.00
CA LYS A 4 11.81 18.63 -8.76
C LYS A 4 10.91 17.42 -9.00
N ASP A 5 10.16 17.40 -10.10
CA ASP A 5 9.26 16.30 -10.43
C ASP A 5 10.03 15.01 -10.71
N ALA A 6 11.19 15.09 -11.37
CA ALA A 6 12.06 13.93 -11.59
C ALA A 6 12.58 13.35 -10.25
N MET A 7 12.98 14.21 -9.32
CA MET A 7 13.39 13.78 -7.97
C MET A 7 12.24 13.13 -7.20
N MET A 8 11.04 13.76 -7.22
CA MET A 8 9.86 13.24 -6.53
C MET A 8 9.39 11.92 -7.13
N LEU A 9 9.47 11.76 -8.46
CA LEU A 9 9.13 10.51 -9.14
C LEU A 9 10.08 9.39 -8.74
N GLU A 10 11.38 9.67 -8.68
CA GLU A 10 12.37 8.68 -8.27
C GLU A 10 12.14 8.23 -6.81
N ALA A 11 11.90 9.19 -5.91
CA ALA A 11 11.56 8.88 -4.53
C ALA A 11 10.26 8.05 -4.42
N PHE A 12 9.24 8.40 -5.21
CA PHE A 12 7.99 7.65 -5.29
C PHE A 12 8.25 6.20 -5.73
N LYS A 13 8.97 6.00 -6.84
CA LYS A 13 9.35 4.67 -7.35
C LYS A 13 10.16 3.87 -6.33
N GLN A 14 11.12 4.49 -5.66
CA GLN A 14 11.94 3.82 -4.64
C GLN A 14 11.10 3.34 -3.46
N LEU A 15 10.21 4.18 -2.94
CA LEU A 15 9.32 3.82 -1.84
C LEU A 15 8.36 2.69 -2.23
N LEU A 16 7.83 2.73 -3.45
CA LEU A 16 7.00 1.69 -4.03
C LEU A 16 7.76 0.36 -4.20
N GLY A 17 8.97 0.39 -4.76
CA GLY A 17 9.84 -0.78 -4.91
C GLY A 17 10.11 -1.46 -3.58
N ARG A 18 10.48 -0.68 -2.56
CA ARG A 18 10.72 -1.19 -1.20
C ARG A 18 9.52 -1.90 -0.60
N ARG A 19 8.28 -1.54 -0.97
CA ARG A 19 7.09 -2.27 -0.52
C ARG A 19 7.00 -3.65 -1.17
N ARG A 20 7.31 -3.75 -2.47
CA ARG A 20 7.30 -5.03 -3.19
C ARG A 20 8.45 -5.93 -2.73
N ASP A 21 9.61 -5.38 -2.42
CA ASP A 21 10.74 -6.13 -1.87
C ASP A 21 10.36 -6.79 -0.54
N LEU A 22 9.70 -6.05 0.35
CA LEU A 22 9.21 -6.60 1.62
C LEU A 22 8.18 -7.72 1.45
N ILE A 23 7.40 -7.72 0.37
CA ILE A 23 6.45 -8.81 0.06
C ILE A 23 7.19 -10.01 -0.54
N ALA A 24 8.19 -9.76 -1.38
CA ALA A 24 9.03 -10.79 -1.98
C ALA A 24 9.87 -11.54 -0.94
N ASP A 25 10.32 -10.85 0.11
CA ASP A 25 11.09 -11.42 1.21
C ASP A 25 10.24 -12.25 2.21
N MET A 26 8.91 -12.29 2.03
CA MET A 26 8.04 -13.09 2.90
C MET A 26 8.13 -14.57 2.55
N ASP A 27 7.94 -15.41 3.57
CA ASP A 27 7.98 -16.87 3.46
C ASP A 27 7.14 -17.38 2.25
N THR A 28 7.78 -18.20 1.43
CA THR A 28 7.18 -18.79 0.22
C THR A 28 6.17 -19.88 0.54
N GLU A 29 6.19 -20.44 1.74
CA GLU A 29 5.22 -21.46 2.18
C GLU A 29 3.84 -20.86 2.54
N LEU A 30 3.75 -19.54 2.69
CA LEU A 30 2.46 -18.87 2.95
C LEU A 30 1.52 -19.02 1.76
N THR A 31 0.28 -19.42 2.06
CA THR A 31 -0.85 -19.26 1.13
C THR A 31 -1.05 -17.76 0.81
N GLY A 32 -1.70 -17.43 -0.30
CA GLY A 32 -1.90 -16.01 -0.61
C GLY A 32 -2.85 -15.31 0.38
N GLU A 33 -3.80 -16.01 0.99
CA GLU A 33 -4.60 -15.47 2.10
C GLU A 33 -3.73 -15.13 3.31
N GLU A 34 -2.86 -16.04 3.76
CA GLU A 34 -1.93 -15.76 4.87
C GLU A 34 -0.97 -14.61 4.53
N ARG A 35 -0.47 -14.57 3.28
CA ARG A 35 0.38 -13.48 2.79
C ARG A 35 -0.35 -12.14 2.85
N ARG A 36 -1.57 -12.05 2.30
CA ARG A 36 -2.38 -10.82 2.32
C ARG A 36 -2.73 -10.39 3.74
N ALA A 37 -3.12 -11.33 4.60
CA ALA A 37 -3.40 -11.06 6.01
C ALA A 37 -2.16 -10.50 6.74
N LEU A 38 -0.98 -11.07 6.50
CA LEU A 38 0.27 -10.61 7.10
C LEU A 38 0.68 -9.23 6.57
N VAL A 39 0.56 -8.97 5.27
CA VAL A 39 0.78 -7.63 4.70
C VAL A 39 -0.19 -6.61 5.30
N ALA A 40 -1.47 -6.93 5.40
CA ALA A 40 -2.47 -6.07 6.03
C ALA A 40 -2.18 -5.83 7.52
N ALA A 41 -1.66 -6.82 8.23
CA ALA A 41 -1.28 -6.68 9.63
C ALA A 41 -0.22 -5.59 9.84
N PHE A 42 0.79 -5.55 8.98
CA PHE A 42 1.83 -4.52 8.98
C PHE A 42 1.34 -3.18 8.42
N TYR A 43 0.61 -3.21 7.31
CA TYR A 43 0.16 -2.02 6.60
C TYR A 43 -0.86 -1.22 7.42
N LEU A 44 -1.86 -1.90 8.01
CA LEU A 44 -2.92 -1.29 8.83
C LEU A 44 -2.53 -1.32 10.32
N SER A 45 -1.38 -0.75 10.64
CA SER A 45 -0.85 -0.66 12.00
C SER A 45 -0.75 0.78 12.48
N ARG A 46 -0.83 0.99 13.79
CA ARG A 46 -0.56 2.30 14.41
C ARG A 46 0.83 2.81 14.03
N LYS A 47 1.82 1.91 14.05
CA LYS A 47 3.19 2.22 13.61
C LYS A 47 3.23 2.81 12.20
N HIS A 48 2.48 2.25 11.25
CA HIS A 48 2.45 2.80 9.89
C HIS A 48 1.61 4.08 9.79
N ARG A 49 0.50 4.19 10.53
CA ARG A 49 -0.29 5.43 10.62
C ARG A 49 0.57 6.59 11.08
N ASP A 50 1.35 6.37 12.14
CA ASP A 50 2.11 7.40 12.86
C ASP A 50 3.53 7.61 12.28
N SER A 51 3.93 6.85 11.25
CA SER A 51 5.26 6.99 10.62
C SER A 51 5.31 8.17 9.65
N SER A 52 6.35 9.01 9.79
CA SER A 52 6.77 9.98 8.76
C SER A 52 7.71 9.36 7.71
N ASP A 53 8.38 8.25 8.05
CA ASP A 53 9.53 7.74 7.31
C ASP A 53 9.21 6.41 6.63
N ALA A 54 9.69 6.24 5.40
CA ALA A 54 9.64 5.00 4.62
C ALA A 54 8.25 4.31 4.56
N ALA A 55 7.18 5.10 4.73
CA ALA A 55 5.81 4.67 4.61
C ALA A 55 5.43 4.41 3.15
N CYS A 56 4.35 3.65 2.92
CA CYS A 56 3.75 3.60 1.59
C CYS A 56 3.37 5.03 1.18
N PRO A 57 3.80 5.50 -0.01
CA PRO A 57 3.55 6.88 -0.43
C PRO A 57 2.11 7.10 -0.88
N ILE A 58 1.42 6.04 -1.33
CA ILE A 58 0.11 6.12 -1.96
C ILE A 58 -0.94 6.81 -1.08
N PRO A 59 -1.14 6.46 0.21
CA PRO A 59 -2.15 7.12 1.05
C PRO A 59 -1.97 8.63 1.17
N ALA A 60 -0.73 9.12 1.09
CA ALA A 60 -0.43 10.56 1.19
C ALA A 60 -0.54 11.26 -0.16
N SER A 61 -0.21 10.58 -1.27
CA SER A 61 -0.15 11.20 -2.60
C SER A 61 -1.43 11.05 -3.42
N ILE A 62 -2.37 10.18 -3.04
CA ILE A 62 -3.47 9.75 -3.93
C ILE A 62 -4.35 10.91 -4.45
N GLY A 63 -4.57 11.94 -3.62
CA GLY A 63 -5.32 13.14 -4.03
C GLY A 63 -4.57 14.06 -5.00
N GLU A 64 -3.25 13.94 -5.07
CA GLU A 64 -2.38 14.78 -5.90
C GLU A 64 -2.00 14.11 -7.23
N LEU A 65 -2.02 12.78 -7.30
CA LEU A 65 -1.59 12.00 -8.46
C LEU A 65 -2.27 12.44 -9.77
N GLY A 66 -3.53 12.89 -9.71
CA GLY A 66 -4.25 13.40 -10.90
C GLY A 66 -3.69 14.71 -11.47
N ARG A 67 -2.87 15.45 -10.71
CA ARG A 67 -2.26 16.73 -11.10
C ARG A 67 -0.76 16.62 -11.38
N LEU A 68 -0.14 15.48 -11.04
CA LEU A 68 1.27 15.21 -11.28
C LEU A 68 1.51 14.77 -12.74
N PRO A 69 2.76 14.82 -13.24
CA PRO A 69 3.10 14.31 -14.56
C PRO A 69 2.67 12.85 -14.78
N GLU A 70 2.35 12.50 -16.03
CA GLU A 70 1.90 11.17 -16.47
C GLU A 70 2.73 10.00 -15.91
N SER A 71 4.04 10.22 -15.78
CA SER A 71 4.99 9.23 -15.28
C SER A 71 4.68 8.71 -13.87
N PHE A 72 4.01 9.48 -13.01
CA PHE A 72 3.56 9.01 -11.69
C PHE A 72 2.42 7.99 -11.81
N ARG A 73 1.48 8.19 -12.75
CA ARG A 73 0.39 7.25 -12.99
C ARG A 73 0.92 5.95 -13.59
N ILE A 74 1.86 6.03 -14.53
CA ILE A 74 2.55 4.87 -15.08
C ILE A 74 3.24 4.09 -13.96
N ALA A 75 3.99 4.77 -13.08
CA ALA A 75 4.66 4.13 -11.96
C ALA A 75 3.68 3.48 -10.95
N LEU A 76 2.52 4.10 -10.72
CA LEU A 76 1.47 3.53 -9.87
C LEU A 76 0.87 2.26 -10.50
N ASN A 77 0.54 2.30 -11.79
CA ASN A 77 -0.04 1.15 -12.51
C ASN A 77 0.91 -0.04 -12.46
N GLU A 78 2.17 0.15 -12.85
CA GLU A 78 3.20 -0.89 -12.79
C GLU A 78 3.35 -1.44 -11.35
N HIS A 79 3.30 -0.56 -10.35
CA HIS A 79 3.39 -0.99 -8.97
C HIS A 79 2.21 -1.86 -8.53
N LEU A 80 0.98 -1.47 -8.87
CA LEU A 80 -0.20 -2.24 -8.53
C LEU A 80 -0.21 -3.57 -9.26
N GLU A 81 0.10 -3.62 -10.56
CA GLU A 81 0.18 -4.88 -11.31
C GLU A 81 1.16 -5.87 -10.65
N LEU A 82 2.37 -5.42 -10.34
CA LEU A 82 3.37 -6.26 -9.70
C LEU A 82 2.98 -6.66 -8.27
N MET A 83 2.46 -5.74 -7.47
CA MET A 83 2.04 -6.03 -6.10
C MET A 83 0.88 -7.03 -6.07
N ILE A 84 -0.10 -6.90 -6.97
CA ILE A 84 -1.22 -7.83 -7.07
C ILE A 84 -0.74 -9.21 -7.51
N ALA A 85 0.19 -9.30 -8.47
CA ALA A 85 0.79 -10.57 -8.84
C ALA A 85 1.52 -11.27 -7.68
N GLN A 86 2.09 -10.51 -6.73
CA GLN A 86 2.71 -11.07 -5.52
C GLN A 86 1.70 -11.51 -4.46
N LEU A 87 0.50 -10.93 -4.45
CA LEU A 87 -0.53 -11.14 -3.42
C LEU A 87 -1.64 -12.10 -3.85
N ALA A 88 -1.86 -12.29 -5.14
CA ALA A 88 -2.80 -13.25 -5.68
C ALA A 88 -2.14 -14.65 -5.70
N SER A 89 -2.79 -15.65 -5.09
CA SER A 89 -2.31 -17.04 -5.13
C SER A 89 -2.59 -17.71 -6.47
N SER A 90 -3.54 -17.17 -7.22
CA SER A 90 -4.06 -17.68 -8.48
C SER A 90 -4.81 -16.57 -9.24
N PRO A 91 -5.13 -16.75 -10.54
CA PRO A 91 -5.83 -15.74 -11.32
C PRO A 91 -7.19 -15.32 -10.72
N GLU A 92 -7.93 -16.25 -10.12
CA GLU A 92 -9.22 -15.98 -9.47
C GLU A 92 -9.10 -15.13 -8.19
N ASP A 93 -7.92 -15.04 -7.59
CA ASP A 93 -7.63 -14.20 -6.42
C ASP A 93 -7.31 -12.73 -6.80
N THR A 94 -7.19 -12.41 -8.10
CA THR A 94 -6.76 -11.06 -8.55
C THR A 94 -7.65 -9.94 -8.02
N ASP A 95 -8.97 -10.07 -8.19
CA ASP A 95 -9.92 -9.06 -7.72
C ASP A 95 -9.97 -8.96 -6.20
N LYS A 96 -9.73 -10.09 -5.51
CA LYS A 96 -9.63 -10.14 -4.05
C LYS A 96 -8.40 -9.36 -3.56
N ALA A 97 -7.24 -9.62 -4.16
CA ALA A 97 -6.01 -8.88 -3.87
C ALA A 97 -6.17 -7.37 -4.16
N LEU A 98 -6.87 -7.00 -5.25
CA LEU A 98 -7.18 -5.60 -5.56
C LEU A 98 -8.04 -4.95 -4.46
N ALA A 99 -9.09 -5.63 -4.03
CA ALA A 99 -9.94 -5.16 -2.94
C ALA A 99 -9.16 -5.00 -1.62
N ASP A 100 -8.27 -5.95 -1.31
CA ASP A 100 -7.43 -5.89 -0.11
C ASP A 100 -6.45 -4.73 -0.16
N VAL A 101 -5.82 -4.46 -1.31
CA VAL A 101 -4.95 -3.29 -1.49
C VAL A 101 -5.74 -1.99 -1.33
N ALA A 102 -6.95 -1.91 -1.88
CA ALA A 102 -7.83 -0.76 -1.69
C ALA A 102 -8.20 -0.54 -0.22
N LEU A 103 -8.53 -1.61 0.52
CA LEU A 103 -8.79 -1.58 1.97
C LEU A 103 -7.56 -1.13 2.76
N MET A 104 -6.38 -1.64 2.43
CA MET A 104 -5.12 -1.27 3.07
C MET A 104 -4.80 0.22 2.88
N VAL A 105 -4.79 0.68 1.63
CA VAL A 105 -4.47 2.07 1.28
C VAL A 105 -5.51 3.03 1.86
N GLY A 106 -6.80 2.76 1.61
CA GLY A 106 -7.90 3.63 2.06
C GLY A 106 -8.07 3.63 3.57
N GLY A 107 -7.97 2.46 4.21
CA GLY A 107 -8.04 2.34 5.67
C GLY A 107 -6.92 3.12 6.36
N LEU A 108 -5.70 3.06 5.83
CA LEU A 108 -4.58 3.83 6.38
C LEU A 108 -4.73 5.34 6.12
N ALA A 109 -5.16 5.73 4.92
CA ALA A 109 -5.39 7.14 4.57
C ALA A 109 -6.41 7.79 5.52
N LEU A 110 -7.56 7.14 5.72
CA LEU A 110 -8.59 7.60 6.64
C LEU A 110 -8.10 7.58 8.10
N ALA A 111 -7.36 6.56 8.53
CA ALA A 111 -6.82 6.50 9.89
C ALA A 111 -5.83 7.64 10.17
N ARG A 112 -5.02 8.03 9.18
CA ARG A 112 -4.13 9.20 9.27
C ARG A 112 -4.91 10.50 9.34
N ALA A 113 -5.94 10.66 8.51
CA ALA A 113 -6.80 11.85 8.53
C ALA A 113 -7.52 12.04 9.87
N LEU A 114 -7.92 10.94 10.53
CA LEU A 114 -8.53 10.98 11.87
C LEU A 114 -7.52 11.30 12.99
N GLY A 115 -6.22 11.12 12.75
CA GLY A 115 -5.18 11.21 13.77
C GLY A 115 -5.24 10.07 14.81
N PRO A 116 -4.35 10.09 15.82
CA PRO A 116 -4.37 9.11 16.90
C PRO A 116 -5.66 9.19 17.73
N GLY A 117 -6.29 8.05 18.00
CA GLY A 117 -7.49 7.96 18.83
C GLY A 117 -8.30 6.69 18.60
N ASP A 118 -9.31 6.46 19.44
CA ASP A 118 -10.10 5.21 19.46
C ASP A 118 -10.78 4.89 18.13
N LEU A 119 -11.30 5.92 17.44
CA LEU A 119 -11.95 5.73 16.13
C LEU A 119 -10.94 5.32 15.05
N SER A 120 -9.76 5.96 15.02
CA SER A 120 -8.67 5.63 14.10
C SER A 120 -8.16 4.20 14.34
N ASP A 121 -7.95 3.85 15.61
CA ASP A 121 -7.56 2.50 16.02
C ASP A 121 -8.61 1.44 15.64
N ARG A 122 -9.89 1.77 15.80
CA ARG A 122 -11.01 0.89 15.39
C ARG A 122 -11.09 0.74 13.88
N LEU A 123 -10.87 1.82 13.12
CA LEU A 123 -10.86 1.79 11.66
C LEU A 123 -9.75 0.87 11.14
N LEU A 124 -8.53 0.99 11.65
CA LEU A 124 -7.42 0.11 11.28
C LEU A 124 -7.75 -1.37 11.55
N ARG A 125 -8.37 -1.67 12.70
CA ARG A 125 -8.83 -3.04 13.01
C ARG A 125 -9.91 -3.52 12.04
N ALA A 126 -10.92 -2.69 11.78
CA ALA A 126 -12.03 -3.06 10.89
C ALA A 126 -11.56 -3.34 9.46
N ALA A 127 -10.71 -2.48 8.90
CA ALA A 127 -10.13 -2.67 7.58
C ALA A 127 -9.27 -3.95 7.53
N LYS A 128 -8.47 -4.20 8.57
CA LYS A 128 -7.60 -5.39 8.66
C LYS A 128 -8.41 -6.68 8.72
N SER A 129 -9.51 -6.70 9.46
CA SER A 129 -10.40 -7.86 9.56
C SER A 129 -11.21 -8.12 8.29
N ALA A 130 -11.29 -7.16 7.38
CA ALA A 130 -11.98 -7.31 6.10
C ALA A 130 -11.09 -7.88 4.99
N VAL A 131 -9.76 -7.85 5.17
CA VAL A 131 -8.80 -8.48 4.25
C VAL A 131 -8.89 -9.99 4.35
N ARG A 132 -8.84 -10.69 3.20
CA ARG A 132 -9.06 -12.14 3.11
C ARG A 132 -8.06 -12.83 2.20
#